data_AF-A0A947PAT4-F1
#
_entry.id   AF-A0A947PAT4-F1
#
_cell.length_a   1.000
_cell.length_b   1.000
_cell.length_c   1.000
_cell.angle_alpha   90.00
_cell.angle_beta   90.00
_cell.angle_gamma   90.00
#
_symmetry.space_group_name_H-M   'P 1'
#
loop_
_entity.id
_entity.type
_entity.pdbx_description
1 polymer ?
#
loop_
_entity_poly.entity_id
_entity_poly.type
_entity_poly.pdbx_seq_one_letter_code
_entity_poly.pdbx_strand_id
1 'polypeptide(L)' 'MTDAIKSIMKALYNLSDEDNYNLYDAHDISEYLGLELETVEKVLETLLEAGCLSECMNLHDDGIQTYTLTDKAIDMVEQG' A
#
# COMPACT_ATOMS: atom_id res chain seq x y z
N MET A 1 -8.55 12.50 6.20
CA MET A 1 -7.58 11.41 6.46
C MET A 1 -8.13 10.06 6.08
N THR A 2 -9.37 9.72 6.49
CA THR A 2 -10.04 8.46 6.14
C THR A 2 -10.17 8.21 4.63
N ASP A 3 -10.40 9.24 3.82
CA ASP A 3 -10.54 9.09 2.35
C ASP A 3 -9.20 8.81 1.64
N ALA A 4 -8.10 9.39 2.13
CA ALA A 4 -6.76 9.12 1.61
C ALA A 4 -6.33 7.69 1.91
N ILE A 5 -6.60 7.21 3.14
CA ILE A 5 -6.36 5.83 3.55
C ILE A 5 -7.12 4.85 2.66
N LYS A 6 -8.43 5.08 2.45
CA LYS A 6 -9.24 4.25 1.56
C LYS A 6 -8.73 4.26 0.11
N SER A 7 -8.35 5.44 -0.39
CA SER A 7 -7.85 5.58 -1.77
C SER A 7 -6.53 4.84 -1.96
N ILE A 8 -5.62 4.92 -0.98
CA ILE A 8 -4.33 4.20 -0.99
C ILE A 8 -4.54 2.69 -0.87
N MET A 9 -5.40 2.23 0.03
CA MET A 9 -5.74 0.79 0.12
C MET A 9 -6.35 0.27 -1.18
N LYS A 10 -7.24 1.05 -1.82
CA LYS A 10 -7.85 0.65 -3.08
C LYS A 10 -6.86 0.68 -4.26
N ALA A 11 -5.92 1.63 -4.26
CA ALA A 11 -4.84 1.65 -5.23
C ALA A 11 -3.96 0.41 -5.08
N LEU A 12 -3.50 0.10 -3.86
CA LEU A 12 -2.74 -1.11 -3.57
C LEU A 12 -3.48 -2.38 -4.03
N TYR A 13 -4.77 -2.51 -3.70
CA TYR A 13 -5.58 -3.63 -4.15
C TYR A 13 -5.70 -3.72 -5.68
N ASN A 14 -5.99 -2.60 -6.37
CA ASN A 14 -6.14 -2.59 -7.83
C ASN A 14 -4.82 -2.81 -8.58
N LEU A 15 -3.71 -2.43 -7.95
CA LEU A 15 -2.37 -2.58 -8.50
C LEU A 15 -1.80 -3.98 -8.25
N SER A 16 -2.26 -4.68 -7.20
CA SER A 16 -2.00 -6.10 -7.00
C SER A 16 -2.74 -6.95 -8.05
N ASP A 17 -2.01 -7.56 -8.98
CA ASP A 17 -2.58 -8.56 -9.91
C ASP A 17 -2.73 -9.93 -9.22
N GLU A 18 -3.48 -10.88 -9.81
CA GLU A 18 -3.87 -12.18 -9.22
C GLU A 18 -2.70 -13.03 -8.68
N ASP A 19 -1.47 -12.77 -9.15
CA ASP A 19 -0.24 -13.43 -8.69
C ASP A 19 0.47 -12.73 -7.51
N ASN A 20 -0.05 -11.61 -6.99
CA ASN A 20 0.44 -10.92 -5.78
C ASN A 20 1.94 -10.51 -5.81
N TYR A 21 2.52 -10.33 -7.00
CA TYR A 21 3.94 -9.97 -7.19
C TYR A 21 4.20 -8.48 -7.40
N ASN A 22 3.20 -7.63 -7.26
CA ASN A 22 3.29 -6.24 -7.64
C ASN A 22 3.75 -5.38 -6.46
N LEU A 23 5.07 -5.30 -6.38
CA LEU A 23 5.90 -4.56 -5.43
C LEU A 23 5.88 -3.07 -5.81
N TYR A 24 4.94 -2.31 -5.28
CA TYR A 24 4.91 -0.86 -5.49
C TYR A 24 5.38 -0.12 -4.25
N ASP A 25 6.27 0.83 -4.47
CA ASP A 25 6.79 1.70 -3.41
C ASP A 25 5.88 2.94 -3.23
N ALA A 26 6.23 3.80 -2.28
CA ALA A 26 5.46 5.01 -2.01
C ALA A 26 5.43 5.98 -3.22
N HIS A 27 6.44 5.93 -4.10
CA HIS A 27 6.54 6.79 -5.27
C HIS A 27 5.53 6.37 -6.34
N ASP A 28 5.43 5.08 -6.63
CA ASP A 28 4.46 4.55 -7.59
C ASP A 28 3.01 4.88 -7.17
N ILE A 29 2.71 4.73 -5.88
CA ILE A 29 1.39 5.04 -5.32
C ILE A 29 1.09 6.54 -5.36
N SER A 30 2.10 7.37 -5.09
CA SER A 30 2.03 8.83 -5.17
C SER A 30 1.70 9.28 -6.60
N GLU A 31 2.41 8.75 -7.60
CA GLU A 31 2.13 9.05 -9.01
C GLU A 31 0.76 8.55 -9.46
N TYR A 32 0.37 7.34 -9.07
CA TYR A 32 -0.92 6.76 -9.43
C TYR A 32 -2.11 7.57 -8.90
N LEU A 33 -2.02 8.05 -7.66
CA LEU A 33 -3.09 8.81 -7.00
C LEU A 33 -2.98 10.33 -7.18
N GLY A 34 -1.85 10.84 -7.70
CA GLY A 34 -1.55 12.27 -7.74
C GLY A 34 -1.47 12.89 -6.33
N LEU A 35 -1.03 12.11 -5.34
CA LEU A 35 -0.87 12.55 -3.95
C LEU A 35 0.57 12.95 -3.68
N GLU A 36 0.79 13.86 -2.72
CA GLU A 36 2.11 14.15 -2.19
C GLU A 36 2.76 12.89 -1.59
N LEU A 37 4.02 12.63 -1.93
CA LEU A 37 4.76 11.46 -1.45
C LEU A 37 4.75 11.35 0.08
N GLU A 38 4.97 12.46 0.78
CA GLU A 38 4.94 12.50 2.25
C GLU A 38 3.58 12.05 2.83
N THR A 39 2.49 12.32 2.11
CA THR A 39 1.15 11.88 2.53
C THR A 39 1.00 10.37 2.36
N VAL A 40 1.52 9.82 1.26
CA VAL A 40 1.51 8.38 1.00
C VAL A 40 2.36 7.65 2.05
N GLU A 41 3.58 8.11 2.32
CA GLU A 41 4.47 7.52 3.32
C GLU A 41 3.82 7.45 4.71
N LYS A 42 3.21 8.54 5.18
CA LYS A 42 2.49 8.56 6.48
C LYS A 42 1.32 7.58 6.53
N VAL A 43 0.60 7.43 5.43
CA VAL A 43 -0.51 6.48 5.35
C VAL A 43 0.00 5.04 5.33
N LEU A 44 1.06 4.75 4.58
CA LEU A 44 1.69 3.42 4.58
C LEU A 44 2.21 3.05 5.97
N GLU A 45 2.88 3.98 6.67
CA GLU A 45 3.31 3.78 8.06
C GLU A 45 2.12 3.46 8.98
N THR A 46 1.04 4.24 8.88
CA THR A 46 -0.19 4.01 9.66
C THR A 46 -0.81 2.63 9.36
N LEU A 47 -0.84 2.23 8.08
CA LEU A 47 -1.40 0.93 7.67
C LEU A 47 -0.51 -0.24 8.10
N LEU A 48 0.81 -0.05 8.14
CA LEU A 48 1.77 -1.03 8.65
C LEU A 48 1.59 -1.23 10.15
N GLU A 49 1.50 -0.15 10.94
CA GLU A 49 1.22 -0.20 12.37
C GLU A 49 -0.13 -0.85 12.68
N ALA A 50 -1.13 -0.66 11.82
CA ALA A 50 -2.45 -1.27 11.95
C ALA A 50 -2.50 -2.75 11.55
N GLY A 51 -1.40 -3.32 11.02
CA GLY A 51 -1.35 -4.69 10.50
C GLY A 51 -2.14 -4.90 9.21
N CYS A 52 -2.40 -3.82 8.46
CA CYS A 52 -3.08 -3.85 7.18
C CYS A 52 -2.13 -4.08 6.00
N LEU A 53 -0.83 -3.86 6.20
CA LEU A 53 0.22 -4.14 5.22
C LEU A 53 1.16 -5.23 5.73
N SER A 54 1.69 -6.00 4.79
CA SER A 54 2.85 -6.86 4.98
C SER A 54 3.99 -6.35 4.11
N GLU A 55 5.20 -6.33 4.65
CA GLU A 55 6.41 -6.01 3.89
C GLU A 55 6.74 -7.19 2.96
N CYS A 56 6.92 -6.92 1.67
CA CYS A 56 7.26 -7.93 0.66
C CYS A 56 8.77 -7.97 0.36
N MET A 57 9.38 -6.80 0.23
CA MET A 57 10.83 -6.61 0.14
C MET A 57 11.22 -5.45 1.04
N ASN A 58 12.33 -5.66 1.76
CA ASN A 58 12.85 -4.67 2.68
C ASN A 58 13.93 -3.84 1.98
N LEU A 59 13.99 -2.54 2.31
CA LEU A 59 15.02 -1.62 1.83
C LEU A 59 16.45 -2.13 2.00
N HIS A 60 16.70 -3.01 2.98
CA HIS A 60 18.00 -3.60 3.24
C HIS A 60 18.42 -4.72 2.27
N ASP A 61 17.48 -5.41 1.64
CA ASP A 61 17.79 -6.59 0.81
C ASP A 61 18.00 -6.22 -0.66
N ASP A 62 17.06 -5.47 -1.26
CA ASP A 62 17.08 -5.12 -2.69
C ASP A 62 16.99 -3.60 -2.95
N GLY A 63 17.05 -2.77 -1.91
CA GLY A 63 17.09 -1.30 -2.02
C GLY A 63 15.74 -0.62 -2.27
N ILE A 64 14.64 -1.38 -2.31
CA ILE A 64 13.28 -0.88 -2.51
C ILE A 64 12.38 -1.48 -1.42
N GLN A 65 11.60 -0.62 -0.76
CA GLN A 65 10.60 -1.03 0.22
C GLN A 65 9.23 -1.09 -0.43
N THR A 66 8.61 -2.26 -0.36
CA THR A 66 7.34 -2.54 -1.07
C THR A 66 6.35 -3.24 -0.16
N TYR A 67 5.07 -2.99 -0.37
CA TYR A 67 4.00 -3.41 0.52
C TYR A 67 2.90 -4.17 -0.23
N THR A 68 2.35 -5.19 0.42
CA THR A 68 1.09 -5.82 0.00
C THR A 68 0.05 -5.71 1.10
N LEU A 69 -1.24 -5.74 0.74
CA LEU A 69 -2.32 -5.79 1.72
C LEU A 69 -2.38 -7.18 2.37
N THR A 70 -2.69 -7.21 3.67
CA THR A 70 -3.04 -8.47 4.34
C THR A 70 -4.44 -8.93 3.92
N ASP A 71 -4.73 -10.24 4.03
CA ASP A 71 -6.07 -10.80 3.73
C ASP A 71 -7.20 -10.03 4.44
N LYS A 72 -6.95 -9.65 5.71
CA LYS A 72 -7.90 -8.83 6.49
C LYS A 72 -8.12 -7.45 5.88
N ALA A 73 -7.07 -6.83 5.34
CA ALA A 73 -7.18 -5.52 4.71
C ALA A 73 -7.83 -5.62 3.32
N ILE A 74 -7.62 -6.72 2.59
CA ILE A 74 -8.31 -7.04 1.35
C ILE A 74 -9.82 -7.15 1.59
N ASP A 75 -10.24 -7.92 2.60
CA ASP A 75 -11.65 -8.02 2.99
C ASP A 75 -12.28 -6.64 3.28
N MET A 76 -11.51 -5.72 3.88
CA MET A 76 -11.96 -4.35 4.18
C MET A 76 -12.10 -3.48 2.92
N VAL A 77 -11.32 -3.73 1.87
CA VAL A 77 -11.45 -3.06 0.56
C VAL A 77 -12.62 -3.63 -0.22
N GLU A 78 -12.79 -4.96 -0.23
CA GLU A 78 -13.87 -5.64 -0.97
C GLU A 78 -15.26 -5.40 -0.39
N GLN A 79 -15.36 -5.26 0.94
CA GLN A 79 -16.61 -4.91 1.62
C GLN A 79 -16.90 -3.39 1.63
N GLY A 80 -16.02 -2.57 1.03
CA GLY A 80 -16.00 -1.10 1.09
C GLY A 80 -16.47 -0.36 -0.16
#